data_AF-A0A963N7Y1-F1
#
_entry.id   AF-A0A963N7Y1-F1
#
_cell.length_a   1.000
_cell.length_b   1.000
_cell.length_c   1.000
_cell.angle_alpha   90.00
_cell.angle_beta   90.00
_cell.angle_gamma   90.00
#
_symmetry.space_group_name_H-M   'P 1'
#
loop_
_entity.id
_entity.type
_entity.pdbx_description
1 polymer ?
#
loop_
_entity_poly.entity_id
_entity_poly.type
_entity_poly.pdbx_seq_one_letter_code
_entity_poly.pdbx_strand_id
1 'polypeptide(L)'
;AILQRSDEDFIEAVLAGLRDVNGRVGLRSSLARASTVASATDTRPRGKRNGGRELFDRLRSASRQLGLAGGRALGAVDGSLARSGQESEQKRVEGIRRAAEGAQVLKLFQPIQRQFNLAVMEARCDTPGEPRIDPKRVDGAGMVIRRLVRDAQGREIKQGWMRAGESLKGWARIATAADAAASGNRHDPDARRRLSRPTTGQAVLDREVSALLAAQEDALLNEAVVPMFIAPPDVCQAAAATLFYGLIPTTSSEQAEAGAPEFDEAAFGPGTDDFKAHLVGPLAGLADSFPRPGRLLTPDLATIAGNAADSDRSAMKRLLLLLRQLAVEFDAFGDSAEADALLSVLNGIALPLADSAGKPIAGSHPAGDFLAAASRILLNEESLSPAPTIPAGWPALDAKTRDSLARALSACLRVRFDAVTGVAGRFDAPDARYVLRAFVRLKPEGSCPARTVWGDYSPAFVIAPWYEGSGAPPVQVPLPDPGDKEMLKKLKPNVAFTVPASMQNLLSGDPLDLMDGKKPADNGLKLGWICSFNIPIITICAFIVLNIFLSLFDLFFRWMMFIKICIPFPKKGGGDS
;
A
#
# COMPACT_ATOMS: atom_id res chain seq x y z
N ALA A 1 -4.77 -18.65 13.43
CA ALA A 1 -4.17 -18.09 14.65
C ALA A 1 -4.41 -16.57 14.83
N ILE A 2 -5.49 -16.00 14.26
CA ILE A 2 -5.80 -14.55 14.29
C ILE A 2 -7.18 -14.31 14.94
N LEU A 3 -7.51 -15.02 16.03
CA LEU A 3 -8.81 -14.87 16.70
C LEU A 3 -8.76 -14.80 18.23
N GLN A 4 -7.59 -14.69 18.89
CA GLN A 4 -7.54 -14.79 20.37
C GLN A 4 -6.52 -13.90 21.09
N ARG A 5 -6.13 -12.75 20.53
CA ARG A 5 -5.49 -11.69 21.33
C ARG A 5 -6.07 -10.32 20.96
N SER A 6 -7.36 -10.15 21.22
CA SER A 6 -7.79 -8.91 21.86
C SER A 6 -7.07 -8.88 23.20
N ASP A 7 -6.02 -8.06 23.35
CA ASP A 7 -5.34 -7.87 24.64
C ASP A 7 -6.41 -7.54 25.68
N GLU A 8 -6.79 -8.51 26.52
CA GLU A 8 -7.80 -8.33 27.56
C GLU A 8 -7.41 -7.15 28.46
N ASP A 9 -6.12 -6.99 28.71
CA ASP A 9 -5.50 -5.86 29.41
C ASP A 9 -5.86 -4.50 28.79
N PHE A 10 -5.93 -4.39 27.46
CA PHE A 10 -6.28 -3.14 26.78
C PHE A 10 -7.76 -2.81 26.98
N ILE A 11 -8.64 -3.81 26.79
CA ILE A 11 -10.08 -3.64 26.99
C ILE A 11 -10.34 -3.28 28.46
N GLU A 12 -9.72 -3.98 29.40
CA GLU A 12 -9.86 -3.74 30.83
C GLU A 12 -9.37 -2.34 31.23
N ALA A 13 -8.22 -1.90 30.71
CA ALA A 13 -7.69 -0.56 30.95
C ALA A 13 -8.64 0.54 30.44
N VAL A 14 -9.25 0.35 29.26
CA VAL A 14 -10.24 1.29 28.73
C VAL A 14 -11.50 1.29 29.59
N LEU A 15 -12.02 0.12 29.97
CA LEU A 15 -13.19 0.03 30.84
C LEU A 15 -12.94 0.69 32.20
N ALA A 16 -11.73 0.55 32.77
CA ALA A 16 -11.31 1.26 33.97
C ALA A 16 -11.30 2.78 33.76
N GLY A 17 -10.75 3.26 32.63
CA GLY A 17 -10.77 4.68 32.27
C GLY A 17 -12.18 5.24 32.05
N LEU A 18 -13.11 4.43 31.53
CA LEU A 18 -14.51 4.83 31.35
C LEU A 18 -15.29 4.92 32.66
N ARG A 19 -14.90 4.19 33.71
CA ARG A 19 -15.49 4.30 35.06
C ARG A 19 -15.18 5.66 35.69
N ASP A 20 -13.98 6.19 35.48
CA ASP A 20 -13.51 7.45 36.08
C ASP A 20 -13.80 8.71 35.23
N VAL A 21 -14.14 9.83 35.87
CA VAL A 21 -14.42 11.12 35.21
C VAL A 21 -13.16 11.64 34.52
N ASN A 22 -12.00 11.61 35.19
CA ASN A 22 -10.75 12.12 34.61
C ASN A 22 -10.24 11.18 33.51
N GLY A 23 -10.43 9.88 33.66
CA GLY A 23 -10.21 8.89 32.61
C GLY A 23 -11.02 9.17 31.34
N ARG A 24 -12.33 9.48 31.47
CA ARG A 24 -13.18 9.88 30.32
C ARG A 24 -12.69 11.16 29.63
N VAL A 25 -12.26 12.17 30.40
CA VAL A 25 -11.66 13.39 29.84
C VAL A 25 -10.35 13.08 29.12
N GLY A 26 -9.51 12.22 29.71
CA GLY A 26 -8.27 11.74 29.12
C GLY A 26 -8.49 11.05 27.78
N LEU A 27 -9.45 10.13 27.70
CA LEU A 27 -9.82 9.42 26.47
C LEU A 27 -10.33 10.38 25.37
N ARG A 28 -11.16 11.37 25.73
CA ARG A 28 -11.59 12.43 24.80
C ARG A 28 -10.41 13.29 24.33
N SER A 29 -9.45 13.58 25.19
CA SER A 29 -8.26 14.35 24.83
C SER A 29 -7.26 13.57 23.97
N SER A 30 -7.22 12.24 24.07
CA SER A 30 -6.40 11.38 23.21
C SER A 30 -6.87 11.42 21.75
N LEU A 31 -8.18 11.56 21.49
CA LEU A 31 -8.70 11.83 20.14
C LEU A 31 -8.20 13.17 19.58
N ALA A 32 -7.87 14.13 20.43
CA ALA A 32 -7.35 15.44 20.04
C ALA A 32 -5.83 15.47 19.87
N ARG A 33 -5.11 14.39 20.22
CA ARG A 33 -3.68 14.26 19.90
C ARG A 33 -3.51 13.77 18.47
N ALA A 34 -3.63 14.70 17.53
CA ALA A 34 -3.10 14.47 16.20
C ALA A 34 -1.58 14.22 16.28
N SER A 35 -1.09 13.17 15.63
CA SER A 35 0.35 12.97 15.51
C SER A 35 0.89 13.99 14.52
N THR A 36 1.74 14.91 14.97
CA THR A 36 2.59 15.67 14.06
C THR A 36 3.52 14.69 13.35
N VAL A 37 3.54 14.78 12.01
CA VAL A 37 4.45 14.02 11.15
C VAL A 37 5.87 14.16 11.70
N ALA A 38 6.45 13.06 12.14
CA ALA A 38 7.86 13.00 12.48
C ALA A 38 8.67 13.08 11.17
N SER A 39 8.92 14.30 10.72
CA SER A 39 10.07 14.57 9.84
C SER A 39 11.31 14.26 10.66
N ALA A 40 11.96 13.15 10.34
CA ALA A 40 13.18 12.73 10.98
C ALA A 40 14.27 13.80 10.83
N THR A 41 14.69 14.38 11.95
CA THR A 41 16.10 14.70 12.17
C THR A 41 16.43 14.29 13.60
N ASP A 42 17.13 13.18 13.70
CA ASP A 42 17.66 12.64 14.95
C ASP A 42 18.74 13.59 15.49
N THR A 43 18.42 14.28 16.57
CA THR A 43 19.45 14.78 17.50
C THR A 43 18.97 14.51 18.92
N ARG A 44 19.28 13.32 19.45
CA ARG A 44 19.26 13.08 20.90
C ARG A 44 20.52 13.67 21.55
N PRO A 45 20.42 14.53 22.57
CA PRO A 45 21.48 14.66 23.55
C PRO A 45 21.32 13.58 24.63
N ARG A 46 22.39 12.81 24.82
CA ARG A 46 22.58 11.85 25.92
C ARG A 46 22.39 12.54 27.28
N GLY A 47 21.55 11.97 28.12
CA GLY A 47 21.42 12.37 29.53
C GLY A 47 22.65 11.95 30.34
N LYS A 48 23.17 12.88 31.15
CA LYS A 48 23.92 12.58 32.37
C LYS A 48 23.19 13.22 33.56
N ARG A 49 22.90 12.39 34.56
CA ARG A 49 22.27 12.74 35.84
C ARG A 49 23.09 13.81 36.58
N ASN A 50 22.43 14.87 37.07
CA ASN A 50 22.42 15.26 38.50
C ASN A 50 21.67 16.58 38.71
N GLY A 51 21.02 16.70 39.87
CA GLY A 51 20.77 17.98 40.53
C GLY A 51 19.50 18.73 40.13
N GLY A 52 18.38 18.44 40.80
CA GLY A 52 17.27 19.37 40.85
C GLY A 52 17.70 20.65 41.56
N ARG A 53 17.71 21.77 40.83
CA ARG A 53 17.48 23.17 41.31
C ARG A 53 17.83 24.25 40.28
N GLU A 54 18.48 23.95 39.15
CA GLU A 54 18.94 25.00 38.20
C GLU A 54 17.97 25.43 37.08
N LEU A 55 16.81 24.80 36.91
CA LEU A 55 15.87 25.18 35.84
C LEU A 55 15.07 26.46 36.17
N PHE A 56 14.86 26.75 37.46
CA PHE A 56 14.12 27.93 37.92
C PHE A 56 14.95 29.22 37.93
N ASP A 57 16.28 29.13 37.99
CA ASP A 57 17.16 30.30 38.00
C ASP A 57 17.50 30.80 36.59
N ARG A 58 17.52 29.92 35.57
CA ARG A 58 17.72 30.33 34.16
C ARG A 58 16.47 30.93 33.50
N LEU A 59 15.27 30.59 33.97
CA LEU A 59 14.01 31.23 33.53
C LEU A 59 13.82 32.63 34.15
N ARG A 60 14.60 32.99 35.18
CA ARG A 60 14.53 34.27 35.89
C ARG A 60 15.55 35.31 35.41
N SER A 61 16.55 34.91 34.60
CA SER A 61 17.60 35.79 34.06
C SER A 61 17.36 36.28 32.63
N ALA A 62 16.39 35.72 31.89
CA ALA A 62 16.03 36.21 30.55
C ALA A 62 14.84 37.21 30.56
N SER A 63 14.20 37.42 31.71
CA SER A 63 13.09 38.39 31.88
C SER A 63 13.53 39.74 32.50
N ARG A 64 14.84 40.07 32.50
CA ARG A 64 15.40 41.31 33.09
C ARG A 64 16.25 42.18 32.16
N GLN A 65 16.22 41.93 30.85
CA GLN A 65 16.67 42.88 29.82
C GLN A 65 15.59 42.89 28.73
N LEU A 66 14.48 43.60 28.91
CA LEU A 66 14.39 45.04 28.70
C LEU A 66 13.24 45.60 29.54
N GLY A 67 13.54 46.61 30.36
CA GLY A 67 12.74 47.06 31.50
C GLY A 67 11.39 47.70 31.19
N LEU A 68 10.49 47.58 32.18
CA LEU A 68 9.22 48.29 32.28
C LEU A 68 9.27 49.33 33.39
N ALA A 69 8.79 50.53 33.06
CA ALA A 69 8.11 51.55 33.87
C ALA A 69 8.64 52.93 33.44
N GLY A 70 7.86 53.90 32.99
CA GLY A 70 6.41 54.09 32.92
C GLY A 70 6.21 55.60 32.80
N GLY A 71 5.33 56.06 31.90
CA GLY A 71 5.07 57.50 31.76
C GLY A 71 4.10 57.79 30.62
N ARG A 72 2.87 58.16 30.99
CA ARG A 72 1.83 58.68 30.10
C ARG A 72 2.23 60.05 29.53
N ALA A 73 1.99 60.30 28.24
CA ALA A 73 1.46 61.57 27.71
C ALA A 73 1.13 61.45 26.21
N LEU A 74 0.10 62.20 25.81
CA LEU A 74 -0.51 62.32 24.48
C LEU A 74 0.42 62.99 23.45
N GLY A 75 0.20 62.72 22.16
CA GLY A 75 0.71 63.57 21.07
C GLY A 75 0.89 62.82 19.75
N ALA A 76 0.28 63.35 18.69
CA ALA A 76 0.19 62.79 17.35
C ALA A 76 1.51 62.87 16.53
N VAL A 77 1.43 62.27 15.32
CA VAL A 77 2.10 62.61 14.04
C VAL A 77 3.06 61.56 13.46
N ASP A 78 2.68 61.13 12.25
CA ASP A 78 3.40 60.56 11.09
C ASP A 78 4.31 59.33 11.18
N GLY A 79 3.90 58.29 10.44
CA GLY A 79 4.25 58.24 9.01
C GLY A 79 5.54 57.52 8.64
N SER A 80 5.37 56.38 7.97
CA SER A 80 6.34 55.76 7.06
C SER A 80 7.57 55.09 7.69
N LEU A 81 7.44 53.83 8.12
CA LEU A 81 8.53 52.82 8.09
C LEU A 81 8.05 51.35 8.28
N ALA A 82 6.74 51.07 8.27
CA ALA A 82 6.19 49.76 8.64
C ALA A 82 5.69 48.92 7.45
N ARG A 83 6.48 48.78 6.36
CA ARG A 83 6.02 48.02 5.17
C ARG A 83 6.86 46.80 4.75
N SER A 84 8.04 46.56 5.33
CA SER A 84 8.89 45.42 4.92
C SER A 84 8.90 44.22 5.89
N GLY A 85 8.45 44.39 7.14
CA GLY A 85 8.36 43.29 8.13
C GLY A 85 7.02 42.53 8.08
N GLN A 86 5.93 43.22 7.76
CA GLN A 86 4.57 42.68 7.83
C GLN A 86 4.26 41.62 6.77
N GLU A 87 4.85 41.68 5.56
CA GLU A 87 4.65 40.64 4.54
C GLU A 87 5.30 39.30 4.93
N SER A 88 6.39 39.32 5.70
CA SER A 88 7.09 38.10 6.12
C SER A 88 6.40 37.41 7.30
N GLU A 89 5.84 38.20 8.22
CA GLU A 89 5.00 37.69 9.32
C GLU A 89 3.64 37.26 8.81
N GLN A 90 3.01 37.98 7.87
CA GLN A 90 1.76 37.53 7.25
C GLN A 90 1.96 36.28 6.39
N LYS A 91 3.09 36.12 5.67
CA LYS A 91 3.40 34.86 4.97
C LYS A 91 3.75 33.72 5.92
N ARG A 92 4.34 33.98 7.10
CA ARG A 92 4.56 32.98 8.15
C ARG A 92 3.27 32.60 8.86
N VAL A 93 2.42 33.57 9.17
CA VAL A 93 1.12 33.36 9.81
C VAL A 93 0.17 32.67 8.82
N GLU A 94 0.17 33.04 7.54
CA GLU A 94 -0.52 32.34 6.45
C GLU A 94 0.12 30.99 6.15
N GLY A 95 1.43 30.81 6.31
CA GLY A 95 2.11 29.51 6.22
C GLY A 95 1.78 28.57 7.38
N ILE A 96 1.64 29.12 8.60
CA ILE A 96 1.13 28.44 9.79
C ILE A 96 -0.38 28.19 9.65
N ARG A 97 -1.13 29.13 9.06
CA ARG A 97 -2.56 29.00 8.78
C ARG A 97 -2.81 27.99 7.68
N ARG A 98 -1.98 27.91 6.64
CA ARG A 98 -2.00 26.88 5.58
C ARG A 98 -1.53 25.52 6.09
N ALA A 99 -0.57 25.48 7.01
CA ALA A 99 -0.19 24.27 7.73
C ALA A 99 -1.28 23.81 8.72
N ALA A 100 -2.11 24.74 9.22
CA ALA A 100 -3.30 24.46 10.03
C ALA A 100 -4.56 24.17 9.18
N GLU A 101 -4.65 24.71 7.96
CA GLU A 101 -5.67 24.43 6.93
C GLU A 101 -5.39 23.08 6.23
N GLY A 102 -4.15 22.58 6.30
CA GLY A 102 -3.84 21.16 6.22
C GLY A 102 -4.35 20.47 7.48
N ALA A 103 -5.68 20.31 7.57
CA ALA A 103 -6.37 19.68 8.68
C ALA A 103 -5.57 18.48 9.17
N GLN A 104 -5.07 18.53 10.41
CA GLN A 104 -4.31 17.43 11.00
C GLN A 104 -5.17 16.17 10.96
N VAL A 105 -4.96 15.34 9.93
CA VAL A 105 -5.78 14.15 9.69
C VAL A 105 -5.43 13.13 10.77
N LEU A 106 -6.45 12.64 11.47
CA LEU A 106 -6.29 11.60 12.48
C LEU A 106 -5.61 10.38 11.82
N LYS A 107 -4.52 9.88 12.38
CA LYS A 107 -3.78 8.74 11.85
C LYS A 107 -3.96 7.53 12.75
N LEU A 108 -4.48 6.44 12.19
CA LEU A 108 -4.69 5.17 12.91
C LEU A 108 -3.63 4.16 12.50
N PHE A 109 -3.06 3.46 13.47
CA PHE A 109 -2.00 2.49 13.24
C PHE A 109 -2.54 1.07 13.07
N GLN A 110 -1.74 0.21 12.43
CA GLN A 110 -2.04 -1.19 12.17
C GLN A 110 -1.60 -2.10 13.33
N PRO A 111 -2.21 -3.29 13.50
CA PRO A 111 -1.81 -4.23 14.55
C PRO A 111 -0.34 -4.66 14.50
N ILE A 112 0.28 -4.67 13.31
CA ILE A 112 1.71 -4.95 13.15
C ILE A 112 2.58 -3.93 13.91
N GLN A 113 2.09 -2.70 14.09
CA GLN A 113 2.72 -1.64 14.87
C GLN A 113 2.38 -1.70 16.36
N ARG A 114 1.75 -2.81 16.81
CA ARG A 114 1.30 -3.06 18.20
C ARG A 114 0.36 -1.99 18.75
N GLN A 115 -0.47 -1.41 17.88
CA GLN A 115 -1.49 -0.46 18.26
C GLN A 115 -2.85 -0.94 17.76
N PHE A 116 -3.84 -0.81 18.64
CA PHE A 116 -5.24 -1.10 18.36
C PHE A 116 -6.05 0.17 18.59
N ASN A 117 -6.99 0.42 17.69
CA ASN A 117 -7.80 1.63 17.72
C ASN A 117 -9.22 1.25 18.17
N LEU A 118 -9.76 1.98 19.14
CA LEU A 118 -11.08 1.72 19.69
C LEU A 118 -11.99 2.91 19.47
N ALA A 119 -13.19 2.66 18.92
CA ALA A 119 -14.27 3.62 18.88
C ALA A 119 -15.13 3.46 20.14
N VAL A 120 -15.42 4.57 20.82
CA VAL A 120 -16.35 4.62 21.95
C VAL A 120 -17.43 5.64 21.65
N MET A 121 -18.70 5.26 21.82
CA MET A 121 -19.84 6.15 21.66
C MET A 121 -20.75 6.11 22.88
N GLU A 122 -21.52 7.18 23.05
CA GLU A 122 -22.57 7.29 24.05
C GLU A 122 -23.91 7.40 23.33
N ALA A 123 -24.90 6.62 23.77
CA ALA A 123 -26.26 6.73 23.27
C ALA A 123 -27.20 7.29 24.36
N ARG A 124 -27.89 8.37 24.00
CA ARG A 124 -28.82 9.10 24.87
C ARG A 124 -30.15 9.34 24.16
N CYS A 125 -31.22 9.46 24.94
CA CYS A 125 -32.53 9.83 24.42
C CYS A 125 -32.53 11.32 24.05
N ASP A 126 -33.10 11.65 22.89
CA ASP A 126 -33.32 13.02 22.45
C ASP A 126 -34.56 13.62 23.12
N THR A 127 -34.46 13.82 24.43
CA THR A 127 -35.48 14.42 25.29
C THR A 127 -34.79 15.30 26.32
N PRO A 128 -35.48 16.31 26.90
CA PRO A 128 -34.89 17.17 27.93
C PRO A 128 -34.21 16.35 29.05
N GLY A 129 -32.96 16.72 29.36
CA GLY A 129 -32.12 15.98 30.30
C GLY A 129 -31.31 14.82 29.69
N GLU A 130 -31.44 14.56 28.39
CA GLU A 130 -30.71 13.56 27.61
C GLU A 130 -30.48 12.23 28.35
N PRO A 131 -31.53 11.59 28.90
CA PRO A 131 -31.35 10.42 29.75
C PRO A 131 -30.73 9.27 28.95
N ARG A 132 -29.89 8.47 29.61
CA ARG A 132 -29.27 7.30 28.99
C ARG A 132 -30.34 6.32 28.48
N ILE A 133 -30.03 5.63 27.38
CA ILE A 133 -30.92 4.61 26.81
C ILE A 133 -30.89 3.35 27.69
N ASP A 134 -32.06 2.75 27.97
CA ASP A 134 -32.12 1.42 28.61
C ASP A 134 -31.47 0.37 27.70
N PRO A 135 -30.39 -0.32 28.14
CA PRO A 135 -29.72 -1.36 27.36
C PRO A 135 -30.66 -2.45 26.85
N LYS A 136 -31.77 -2.75 27.54
CA LYS A 136 -32.73 -3.78 27.11
C LYS A 136 -33.47 -3.43 25.80
N ARG A 137 -33.57 -2.13 25.49
CA ARG A 137 -34.20 -1.62 24.25
C ARG A 137 -33.32 -1.77 23.02
N VAL A 138 -32.05 -2.12 23.19
CA VAL A 138 -31.09 -2.29 22.09
C VAL A 138 -31.22 -3.71 21.51
N ASP A 139 -31.42 -3.78 20.19
CA ASP A 139 -31.38 -5.02 19.39
C ASP A 139 -29.94 -5.35 18.95
N GLY A 140 -29.14 -4.32 18.65
CA GLY A 140 -27.73 -4.45 18.31
C GLY A 140 -27.09 -3.10 18.03
N ALA A 141 -25.76 -3.05 17.94
CA ALA A 141 -25.02 -1.84 17.59
C ALA A 141 -23.82 -2.19 16.70
N GLY A 142 -23.40 -1.23 15.91
CA GLY A 142 -22.28 -1.39 15.00
C GLY A 142 -21.78 -0.08 14.46
N MET A 143 -20.73 -0.17 13.65
CA MET A 143 -20.17 0.94 12.91
C MET A 143 -19.79 0.50 11.50
N VAL A 144 -19.88 1.44 10.58
CA VAL A 144 -19.42 1.28 9.19
C VAL A 144 -18.22 2.19 8.96
N ILE A 145 -17.30 1.73 8.12
CA ILE A 145 -16.14 2.51 7.68
C ILE A 145 -16.34 2.81 6.21
N ARG A 146 -16.35 4.10 5.87
CA ARG A 146 -16.57 4.61 4.52
C ARG A 146 -15.32 5.30 4.02
N ARG A 147 -14.97 5.06 2.76
CA ARG A 147 -13.89 5.72 2.05
C ARG A 147 -14.38 7.06 1.49
N LEU A 148 -13.59 8.11 1.65
CA LEU A 148 -13.82 9.42 1.06
C LEU A 148 -13.09 9.50 -0.27
N VAL A 149 -13.81 9.80 -1.34
CA VAL A 149 -13.28 10.01 -2.69
C VAL A 149 -13.79 11.35 -3.20
N ARG A 150 -13.05 12.01 -4.10
CA ARG A 150 -13.54 13.21 -4.79
C ARG A 150 -14.04 12.80 -6.17
N ASP A 151 -15.24 13.26 -6.54
CA ASP A 151 -15.75 13.09 -7.91
C ASP A 151 -15.05 14.03 -8.90
N ALA A 152 -15.35 13.89 -10.20
CA ALA A 152 -14.79 14.73 -11.26
C ALA A 152 -15.11 16.23 -11.08
N GLN A 153 -16.13 16.57 -10.29
CA GLN A 153 -16.54 17.92 -9.95
C GLN A 153 -15.92 18.40 -8.62
N GLY A 154 -15.03 17.62 -8.01
CA GLY A 154 -14.32 17.93 -6.76
C GLY A 154 -15.14 17.74 -5.49
N ARG A 155 -16.37 17.22 -5.57
CA ARG A 155 -17.25 16.96 -4.43
C ARG A 155 -16.82 15.69 -3.72
N GLU A 156 -16.85 15.71 -2.39
CA GLU A 156 -16.51 14.54 -1.58
C GLU A 156 -17.69 13.55 -1.57
N ILE A 157 -17.47 12.38 -2.16
CA ILE A 157 -18.38 11.25 -2.18
C ILE A 157 -17.91 10.20 -1.16
N LYS A 158 -18.87 9.56 -0.51
CA LYS A 158 -18.61 8.45 0.43
C LYS A 158 -18.88 7.13 -0.26
N GLN A 159 -17.97 6.18 -0.07
CA GLN A 159 -18.13 4.82 -0.54
C GLN A 159 -18.13 3.86 0.66
N GLY A 160 -19.07 2.92 0.68
CA GLY A 160 -19.09 1.82 1.64
C GLY A 160 -18.48 0.56 1.04
N TRP A 161 -17.97 -0.32 1.90
CA TRP A 161 -17.49 -1.63 1.47
C TRP A 161 -18.69 -2.59 1.41
N MET A 162 -19.09 -2.98 0.21
CA MET A 162 -20.37 -3.63 -0.08
C MET A 162 -20.25 -5.08 -0.52
N ARG A 163 -21.23 -5.90 -0.13
CA ARG A 163 -21.43 -7.27 -0.61
C ARG A 163 -22.86 -7.50 -1.10
N ALA A 164 -23.04 -8.31 -2.12
CA ALA A 164 -24.34 -8.73 -2.65
C ALA A 164 -24.47 -10.25 -2.46
N GLY A 165 -25.24 -10.68 -1.45
CA GLY A 165 -25.22 -12.08 -1.02
C GLY A 165 -23.81 -12.48 -0.58
N GLU A 166 -23.28 -13.54 -1.19
CA GLU A 166 -21.91 -14.02 -0.96
C GLU A 166 -20.85 -13.27 -1.78
N SER A 167 -21.25 -12.52 -2.82
CA SER A 167 -20.31 -11.83 -3.72
C SER A 167 -19.83 -10.50 -3.13
N LEU A 168 -18.50 -10.36 -2.98
CA LEU A 168 -17.89 -9.12 -2.47
C LEU A 168 -17.67 -8.10 -3.59
N LYS A 169 -18.49 -7.04 -3.64
CA LYS A 169 -18.44 -6.02 -4.69
C LYS A 169 -17.33 -4.99 -4.50
N GLY A 170 -16.87 -4.77 -3.28
CA GLY A 170 -15.84 -3.80 -2.96
C GLY A 170 -16.42 -2.41 -2.61
N TRP A 171 -15.67 -1.34 -2.94
CA TRP A 171 -16.07 0.04 -2.61
C TRP A 171 -17.17 0.55 -3.56
N ALA A 172 -18.40 0.68 -3.07
CA ALA A 172 -19.53 1.23 -3.82
C ALA A 172 -20.04 2.55 -3.20
N ARG A 173 -20.62 3.42 -4.04
CA ARG A 173 -21.13 4.73 -3.60
C ARG A 173 -22.26 4.57 -2.60
N ILE A 174 -22.30 5.43 -1.58
CA ILE A 174 -23.46 5.57 -0.70
C ILE A 174 -24.40 6.61 -1.32
N ALA A 175 -25.66 6.24 -1.56
CA ALA A 175 -26.69 7.18 -1.99
C ALA A 175 -26.82 8.38 -1.02
N THR A 176 -27.08 9.58 -1.55
CA THR A 176 -27.19 10.81 -0.74
C THR A 176 -28.32 10.73 0.30
N ALA A 177 -29.44 10.07 -0.03
CA ALA A 177 -30.54 9.83 0.90
C ALA A 177 -30.14 8.88 2.05
N ALA A 178 -29.30 7.89 1.76
CA ALA A 178 -28.72 6.99 2.75
C ALA A 178 -27.69 7.70 3.65
N ASP A 179 -26.94 8.64 3.09
CA ASP A 179 -25.95 9.43 3.83
C ASP A 179 -26.62 10.46 4.77
N ALA A 180 -27.68 11.13 4.31
CA ALA A 180 -28.35 12.22 5.02
C ALA A 180 -29.29 11.78 6.17
N ALA A 181 -29.62 10.48 6.28
CA ALA A 181 -30.49 9.97 7.33
C ALA A 181 -29.77 10.02 8.70
N ALA A 182 -29.86 11.14 9.42
CA ALA A 182 -29.35 11.30 10.78
C ALA A 182 -30.33 10.73 11.82
N SER A 183 -31.63 10.97 11.63
CA SER A 183 -32.70 10.29 12.36
C SER A 183 -33.95 10.33 11.50
N GLY A 184 -34.57 9.17 11.30
CA GLY A 184 -35.71 9.02 10.41
C GLY A 184 -35.35 8.37 9.07
N ASN A 185 -36.18 7.38 8.72
CA ASN A 185 -36.04 6.41 7.66
C ASN A 185 -35.09 5.23 7.93
N ARG A 186 -35.61 4.07 7.53
CA ARG A 186 -35.21 2.69 7.82
C ARG A 186 -33.92 2.31 7.08
N HIS A 187 -32.92 3.19 7.14
CA HIS A 187 -31.62 2.96 6.56
C HIS A 187 -30.79 2.12 7.53
N ASP A 188 -30.58 0.86 7.17
CA ASP A 188 -29.77 -0.10 7.90
C ASP A 188 -28.66 -0.60 6.97
N PRO A 189 -27.43 -0.85 7.43
CA PRO A 189 -26.39 -1.42 6.57
C PRO A 189 -26.76 -2.82 6.03
N ASP A 190 -27.67 -3.54 6.68
CA ASP A 190 -28.21 -4.83 6.26
C ASP A 190 -29.40 -4.66 5.31
N ALA A 191 -29.26 -5.18 4.09
CA ALA A 191 -30.28 -5.14 3.05
C ALA A 191 -31.60 -5.80 3.49
N ARG A 192 -31.54 -6.92 4.23
CA ARG A 192 -32.75 -7.61 4.71
C ARG A 192 -33.56 -6.73 5.65
N ARG A 193 -32.87 -5.95 6.51
CA ARG A 193 -33.53 -5.02 7.44
C ARG A 193 -34.09 -3.80 6.73
N ARG A 194 -33.41 -3.26 5.71
CA ARG A 194 -33.97 -2.18 4.88
C ARG A 194 -35.23 -2.59 4.13
N LEU A 195 -35.24 -3.81 3.60
CA LEU A 195 -36.37 -4.36 2.85
C LEU A 195 -37.48 -4.88 3.77
N SER A 196 -37.19 -5.17 5.04
CA SER A 196 -38.20 -5.61 5.99
C SER A 196 -39.26 -4.52 6.23
N ARG A 197 -40.51 -4.85 5.91
CA ARG A 197 -41.67 -4.00 6.18
C ARG A 197 -42.78 -4.79 6.85
N PRO A 198 -43.54 -4.17 7.76
CA PRO A 198 -44.84 -4.71 8.17
C PRO A 198 -45.70 -4.93 6.93
N THR A 199 -46.32 -6.10 6.82
CA THR A 199 -47.25 -6.41 5.73
C THR A 199 -48.46 -5.50 5.82
N THR A 200 -48.92 -5.00 4.68
CA THR A 200 -50.19 -4.25 4.59
C THR A 200 -51.41 -5.17 4.77
N GLY A 201 -51.21 -6.49 4.71
CA GLY A 201 -52.27 -7.48 4.71
C GLY A 201 -52.81 -7.78 3.31
N GLN A 202 -52.32 -7.06 2.28
CA GLN A 202 -52.70 -7.25 0.88
C GLN A 202 -51.50 -7.71 0.06
N ALA A 203 -51.50 -8.98 -0.32
CA ALA A 203 -50.35 -9.65 -0.95
C ALA A 203 -49.86 -8.97 -2.23
N VAL A 204 -50.76 -8.42 -3.04
CA VAL A 204 -50.39 -7.69 -4.27
C VAL A 204 -49.61 -6.42 -3.94
N LEU A 205 -50.12 -5.61 -2.99
CA LEU A 205 -49.45 -4.37 -2.57
C LEU A 205 -48.09 -4.68 -1.92
N ASP A 206 -48.02 -5.70 -1.07
CA ASP A 206 -46.79 -6.12 -0.41
C ASP A 206 -45.73 -6.57 -1.44
N ARG A 207 -46.15 -7.25 -2.52
CA ARG A 207 -45.26 -7.66 -3.62
C ARG A 207 -44.76 -6.46 -4.43
N GLU A 208 -45.66 -5.56 -4.85
CA GLU A 208 -45.30 -4.38 -5.64
C GLU A 208 -44.38 -3.43 -4.85
N VAL A 209 -44.66 -3.22 -3.56
CA VAL A 209 -43.78 -2.44 -2.68
C VAL A 209 -42.41 -3.10 -2.54
N SER A 210 -42.34 -4.42 -2.38
CA SER A 210 -41.07 -5.14 -2.30
C SER A 210 -40.26 -5.03 -3.59
N ALA A 211 -40.92 -5.13 -4.75
CA ALA A 211 -40.28 -4.98 -6.06
C ALA A 211 -39.73 -3.57 -6.28
N LEU A 212 -40.52 -2.53 -5.94
CA LEU A 212 -40.09 -1.13 -6.03
C LEU A 212 -38.89 -0.82 -5.12
N LEU A 213 -38.84 -1.44 -3.94
CA LEU A 213 -37.71 -1.27 -3.02
C LEU A 213 -36.47 -2.01 -3.52
N ALA A 214 -36.61 -3.24 -4.01
CA ALA A 214 -35.51 -4.02 -4.55
C ALA A 214 -34.91 -3.42 -5.83
N ALA A 215 -35.66 -2.60 -6.56
CA ALA A 215 -35.21 -1.93 -7.77
C ALA A 215 -34.23 -0.76 -7.51
N GLN A 216 -34.02 -0.34 -6.26
CA GLN A 216 -33.03 0.69 -5.96
C GLN A 216 -31.60 0.12 -6.04
N GLU A 217 -30.68 0.91 -6.58
CA GLU A 217 -29.30 0.51 -6.90
C GLU A 217 -28.55 -0.13 -5.70
N ASP A 218 -28.75 0.41 -4.50
CA ASP A 218 -28.09 -0.08 -3.27
C ASP A 218 -28.98 -1.00 -2.42
N ALA A 219 -30.22 -1.28 -2.83
CA ALA A 219 -31.21 -1.95 -1.97
C ALA A 219 -30.75 -3.32 -1.48
N LEU A 220 -30.10 -4.08 -2.36
CA LEU A 220 -29.65 -5.44 -2.11
C LEU A 220 -28.21 -5.53 -1.58
N LEU A 221 -27.50 -4.40 -1.46
CA LEU A 221 -26.10 -4.36 -1.03
C LEU A 221 -25.98 -4.30 0.49
N ASN A 222 -25.28 -5.25 1.11
CA ASN A 222 -24.96 -5.18 2.53
C ASN A 222 -23.66 -4.41 2.72
N GLU A 223 -23.70 -3.36 3.53
CA GLU A 223 -22.51 -2.63 3.94
C GLU A 223 -21.78 -3.40 5.05
N ALA A 224 -20.45 -3.49 4.95
CA ALA A 224 -19.65 -4.22 5.92
C ALA A 224 -19.64 -3.52 7.30
N VAL A 225 -20.33 -4.14 8.25
CA VAL A 225 -20.47 -3.68 9.63
C VAL A 225 -19.36 -4.23 10.51
N VAL A 226 -18.78 -3.37 11.33
CA VAL A 226 -17.97 -3.75 12.48
C VAL A 226 -18.86 -3.73 13.72
N PRO A 227 -19.00 -4.84 14.47
CA PRO A 227 -19.88 -4.88 15.63
C PRO A 227 -19.39 -3.95 16.73
N MET A 228 -20.34 -3.37 17.46
CA MET A 228 -20.07 -2.61 18.69
C MET A 228 -20.84 -3.25 19.85
N PHE A 229 -20.22 -3.25 21.02
CA PHE A 229 -20.71 -3.91 22.22
C PHE A 229 -21.07 -2.88 23.28
N ILE A 230 -22.13 -3.15 24.03
CA ILE A 230 -22.51 -2.33 25.19
C ILE A 230 -21.45 -2.53 26.27
N ALA A 231 -21.00 -1.44 26.90
CA ALA A 231 -20.09 -1.50 28.02
C ALA A 231 -20.75 -2.24 29.21
N PRO A 232 -19.97 -2.93 30.06
CA PRO A 232 -20.51 -3.64 31.21
C PRO A 232 -21.47 -2.78 32.08
N PRO A 233 -22.50 -3.37 32.71
CA PRO A 233 -23.52 -2.61 33.44
C PRO A 233 -22.96 -1.73 34.56
N ASP A 234 -21.93 -2.17 35.25
CA ASP A 234 -21.22 -1.41 36.28
C ASP A 234 -20.54 -0.16 35.71
N VAL A 235 -19.95 -0.26 34.52
CA VAL A 235 -19.35 0.89 33.80
C VAL A 235 -20.44 1.87 33.39
N CYS A 236 -21.54 1.40 32.81
CA CYS A 236 -22.67 2.26 32.42
C CYS A 236 -23.35 2.93 33.64
N GLN A 237 -23.39 2.23 34.78
CA GLN A 237 -23.89 2.78 36.04
C GLN A 237 -22.95 3.86 36.59
N ALA A 238 -21.65 3.57 36.68
CA ALA A 238 -20.65 4.51 37.17
C ALA A 238 -20.53 5.77 36.27
N ALA A 239 -20.64 5.59 34.95
CA ALA A 239 -20.60 6.69 33.99
C ALA A 239 -21.93 7.45 33.87
N ALA A 240 -23.02 6.94 34.47
CA ALA A 240 -24.39 7.41 34.27
C ALA A 240 -24.81 7.50 32.78
N ALA A 241 -24.19 6.69 31.91
CA ALA A 241 -24.31 6.76 30.46
C ALA A 241 -24.38 5.35 29.85
N THR A 242 -25.04 5.21 28.71
CA THR A 242 -25.07 3.94 27.96
C THR A 242 -23.99 4.00 26.90
N LEU A 243 -22.85 3.38 27.20
CA LEU A 243 -21.65 3.42 26.37
C LEU A 243 -21.57 2.19 25.48
N PHE A 244 -21.09 2.38 24.25
CA PHE A 244 -20.75 1.30 23.33
C PHE A 244 -19.29 1.42 22.93
N TYR A 245 -18.63 0.28 22.71
CA TYR A 245 -17.25 0.23 22.23
C TYR A 245 -17.08 -0.80 21.11
N GLY A 246 -16.14 -0.54 20.21
CA GLY A 246 -15.79 -1.47 19.13
C GLY A 246 -14.38 -1.22 18.62
N LEU A 247 -13.70 -2.29 18.20
CA LEU A 247 -12.36 -2.22 17.61
C LEU A 247 -12.45 -1.73 16.16
N ILE A 248 -11.67 -0.73 15.80
CA ILE A 248 -11.60 -0.19 14.43
C ILE A 248 -10.59 -1.02 13.63
N PRO A 249 -11.02 -1.81 12.63
CA PRO A 249 -10.09 -2.54 11.78
C PRO A 249 -9.30 -1.55 10.90
N THR A 250 -7.98 -1.72 10.90
CA THR A 250 -7.04 -0.96 10.05
C THR A 250 -6.30 -1.88 9.07
N THR A 251 -6.66 -3.17 9.02
CA THR A 251 -6.16 -4.18 8.08
C THR A 251 -7.34 -5.06 7.65
N SER A 252 -7.27 -5.62 6.44
CA SER A 252 -8.28 -6.53 5.91
C SER A 252 -7.64 -7.50 4.93
N SER A 253 -8.07 -8.76 4.95
CA SER A 253 -7.75 -9.75 3.92
C SER A 253 -8.85 -9.87 2.86
N GLU A 254 -9.93 -9.08 2.98
CA GLU A 254 -11.02 -9.05 2.00
C GLU A 254 -10.53 -8.41 0.70
N GLN A 255 -10.63 -9.15 -0.39
CA GLN A 255 -10.35 -8.72 -1.75
C GLN A 255 -11.67 -8.59 -2.50
N ALA A 256 -11.91 -7.44 -3.13
CA ALA A 256 -13.11 -7.28 -3.95
C ALA A 256 -13.09 -8.31 -5.10
N GLU A 257 -14.25 -8.74 -5.58
CA GLU A 257 -14.36 -9.58 -6.77
C GLU A 257 -14.40 -8.73 -8.05
N ALA A 258 -14.59 -7.42 -7.91
CA ALA A 258 -14.65 -6.45 -8.99
C ALA A 258 -13.77 -5.24 -8.68
N GLY A 259 -13.21 -4.61 -9.73
CA GLY A 259 -12.37 -3.41 -9.58
C GLY A 259 -10.88 -3.68 -9.34
N ALA A 260 -10.36 -4.82 -9.81
CA ALA A 260 -8.92 -4.94 -10.04
C ALA A 260 -8.49 -3.82 -11.00
N PRO A 261 -7.28 -3.23 -10.83
CA PRO A 261 -6.75 -2.30 -11.81
C PRO A 261 -6.80 -2.98 -13.18
N GLU A 262 -7.49 -2.39 -14.15
CA GLU A 262 -7.42 -2.87 -15.52
C GLU A 262 -6.10 -2.40 -16.14
N PHE A 263 -5.53 -3.24 -17.01
CA PHE A 263 -4.37 -2.85 -17.78
C PHE A 263 -4.75 -1.70 -18.72
N ASP A 264 -4.15 -0.52 -18.55
CA ASP A 264 -4.41 0.62 -19.40
C ASP A 264 -3.72 0.44 -20.76
N GLU A 265 -4.41 -0.22 -21.68
CA GLU A 265 -3.93 -0.46 -23.04
C GLU A 265 -3.81 0.84 -23.85
N ALA A 266 -4.50 1.92 -23.47
CA ALA A 266 -4.35 3.21 -24.13
C ALA A 266 -3.03 3.89 -23.73
N ALA A 267 -2.58 3.72 -22.48
CA ALA A 267 -1.29 4.21 -22.01
C ALA A 267 -0.13 3.30 -22.42
N PHE A 268 -0.28 1.97 -22.32
CA PHE A 268 0.81 1.01 -22.48
C PHE A 268 0.47 -0.18 -23.39
N GLY A 269 -0.31 0.05 -24.44
CA GLY A 269 -0.64 -0.95 -25.45
C GLY A 269 0.40 -1.10 -26.56
N PRO A 270 0.24 -2.08 -27.45
CA PRO A 270 1.24 -2.42 -28.48
C PRO A 270 1.48 -1.31 -29.52
N GLY A 271 0.54 -0.37 -29.65
CA GLY A 271 0.64 0.77 -30.55
C GLY A 271 1.39 1.97 -29.97
N THR A 272 1.56 2.05 -28.65
CA THR A 272 2.09 3.24 -27.97
C THR A 272 3.61 3.33 -28.10
N ASP A 273 4.13 4.55 -28.04
CA ASP A 273 5.58 4.78 -28.08
C ASP A 273 6.25 4.28 -26.79
N ASP A 274 5.56 4.42 -25.65
CA ASP A 274 6.01 3.93 -24.35
C ASP A 274 6.23 2.41 -24.36
N PHE A 275 5.30 1.65 -24.94
CA PHE A 275 5.45 0.19 -25.06
C PHE A 275 6.63 -0.17 -25.98
N LYS A 276 6.78 0.52 -27.12
CA LYS A 276 7.89 0.26 -28.05
C LYS A 276 9.25 0.62 -27.46
N ALA A 277 9.33 1.69 -26.68
CA ALA A 277 10.55 2.13 -26.02
C ALA A 277 10.98 1.19 -24.88
N HIS A 278 10.02 0.46 -24.29
CA HIS A 278 10.28 -0.58 -23.28
C HIS A 278 10.92 -1.85 -23.87
N LEU A 279 10.69 -2.16 -25.14
CA LEU A 279 11.20 -3.37 -25.78
C LEU A 279 12.71 -3.30 -26.03
N VAL A 280 13.44 -4.39 -25.75
CA VAL A 280 14.83 -4.50 -26.20
C VAL A 280 14.92 -4.48 -27.72
N GLY A 281 16.04 -4.01 -28.26
CA GLY A 281 16.25 -3.77 -29.70
C GLY A 281 15.67 -4.84 -30.64
N PRO A 282 16.01 -6.13 -30.46
CA PRO A 282 15.43 -7.22 -31.26
C PRO A 282 13.89 -7.27 -31.27
N LEU A 283 13.25 -7.09 -30.11
CA LEU A 283 11.79 -7.10 -29.97
C LEU A 283 11.15 -5.81 -30.51
N ALA A 284 11.87 -4.69 -30.47
CA ALA A 284 11.50 -3.45 -31.17
C ALA A 284 11.66 -3.54 -32.71
N GLY A 285 12.23 -4.64 -33.22
CA GLY A 285 12.41 -4.92 -34.65
C GLY A 285 13.77 -4.50 -35.23
N LEU A 286 14.72 -4.12 -34.38
CA LEU A 286 16.08 -3.76 -34.78
C LEU A 286 16.93 -5.02 -34.97
N ALA A 287 17.83 -4.99 -35.96
CA ALA A 287 18.84 -6.05 -36.11
C ALA A 287 19.85 -6.02 -34.94
N ASP A 288 20.35 -7.20 -34.55
CA ASP A 288 21.40 -7.32 -33.53
C ASP A 288 22.33 -8.51 -33.83
N SER A 289 23.53 -8.50 -33.25
CA SER A 289 24.49 -9.60 -33.37
C SER A 289 24.47 -10.50 -32.14
N PHE A 290 24.65 -11.80 -32.35
CA PHE A 290 24.82 -12.76 -31.27
C PHE A 290 26.29 -13.00 -30.94
N PRO A 291 26.62 -13.31 -29.67
CA PRO A 291 27.99 -13.62 -29.26
C PRO A 291 28.42 -14.97 -29.84
N ARG A 292 29.66 -15.06 -30.34
CA ARG A 292 30.27 -16.31 -30.85
C ARG A 292 29.37 -17.12 -31.82
N PRO A 293 28.96 -16.54 -32.96
CA PRO A 293 28.12 -17.22 -33.93
C PRO A 293 28.73 -18.56 -34.40
N GLY A 294 27.88 -19.55 -34.66
CA GLY A 294 28.25 -20.91 -35.09
C GLY A 294 28.83 -21.83 -34.02
N ARG A 295 28.99 -21.36 -32.78
CA ARG A 295 29.37 -22.20 -31.63
C ARG A 295 28.15 -22.85 -31.00
N LEU A 296 28.34 -23.97 -30.31
CA LEU A 296 27.30 -24.58 -29.50
C LEU A 296 27.01 -23.70 -28.28
N LEU A 297 25.73 -23.56 -27.94
CA LEU A 297 25.32 -22.83 -26.77
C LEU A 297 25.54 -23.67 -25.51
N THR A 298 26.36 -23.18 -24.59
CA THR A 298 26.71 -23.84 -23.34
C THR A 298 26.54 -22.89 -22.14
N PRO A 299 26.28 -23.41 -20.92
CA PRO A 299 26.02 -22.57 -19.75
C PRO A 299 27.17 -21.61 -19.41
N ASP A 300 28.42 -22.02 -19.64
CA ASP A 300 29.62 -21.22 -19.35
C ASP A 300 29.71 -19.94 -20.19
N LEU A 301 29.04 -19.88 -21.35
CA LEU A 301 29.01 -18.66 -22.17
C LEU A 301 28.40 -17.47 -21.44
N ALA A 302 27.49 -17.67 -20.48
CA ALA A 302 26.89 -16.59 -19.70
C ALA A 302 27.96 -15.74 -18.98
N THR A 303 29.11 -16.35 -18.62
CA THR A 303 30.24 -15.67 -17.95
C THR A 303 30.87 -14.56 -18.79
N ILE A 304 30.73 -14.60 -20.12
CA ILE A 304 31.22 -13.57 -21.05
C ILE A 304 30.67 -12.18 -20.67
N ALA A 305 29.43 -12.09 -20.19
CA ALA A 305 28.83 -10.83 -19.78
C ALA A 305 29.60 -10.13 -18.63
N GLY A 306 30.24 -10.92 -17.76
CA GLY A 306 31.04 -10.46 -16.63
C GLY A 306 32.49 -10.13 -16.98
N ASN A 307 33.03 -10.65 -18.09
CA ASN A 307 34.43 -10.47 -18.46
C ASN A 307 34.63 -9.16 -19.26
N ALA A 308 35.30 -8.18 -18.65
CA ALA A 308 35.54 -6.89 -19.27
C ALA A 308 36.47 -6.92 -20.49
N ALA A 309 37.31 -7.95 -20.62
CA ALA A 309 38.27 -8.09 -21.71
C ALA A 309 37.70 -8.84 -22.93
N ASP A 310 36.50 -9.42 -22.82
CA ASP A 310 35.88 -10.18 -23.92
C ASP A 310 35.19 -9.23 -24.91
N SER A 311 35.49 -9.37 -26.21
CA SER A 311 34.92 -8.53 -27.27
C SER A 311 33.41 -8.72 -27.43
N ASP A 312 32.89 -9.90 -27.07
CA ASP A 312 31.47 -10.24 -27.21
C ASP A 312 30.64 -9.88 -25.96
N ARG A 313 31.26 -9.26 -24.95
CA ARG A 313 30.60 -8.87 -23.69
C ARG A 313 29.30 -8.12 -23.92
N SER A 314 29.30 -7.14 -24.81
CA SER A 314 28.12 -6.31 -25.08
C SER A 314 27.01 -7.09 -25.78
N ALA A 315 27.36 -7.97 -26.74
CA ALA A 315 26.40 -8.84 -27.42
C ALA A 315 25.78 -9.86 -26.45
N MET A 316 26.60 -10.46 -25.57
CA MET A 316 26.11 -11.37 -24.53
C MET A 316 25.16 -10.67 -23.54
N LYS A 317 25.49 -9.43 -23.11
CA LYS A 317 24.58 -8.65 -22.25
C LYS A 317 23.23 -8.38 -22.92
N ARG A 318 23.21 -8.01 -24.21
CA ARG A 318 21.97 -7.78 -24.95
C ARG A 318 21.15 -9.06 -25.13
N LEU A 319 21.81 -10.19 -25.41
CA LEU A 319 21.15 -11.51 -25.46
C LEU A 319 20.52 -11.87 -24.12
N LEU A 320 21.23 -11.72 -23.00
CA LEU A 320 20.68 -12.01 -21.67
C LEU A 320 19.51 -11.07 -21.31
N LEU A 321 19.57 -9.80 -21.71
CA LEU A 321 18.44 -8.86 -21.53
C LEU A 321 17.22 -9.29 -22.35
N LEU A 322 17.42 -9.68 -23.62
CA LEU A 322 16.36 -10.24 -24.46
C LEU A 322 15.70 -11.47 -23.83
N LEU A 323 16.51 -12.42 -23.36
CA LEU A 323 16.01 -13.65 -22.74
C LEU A 323 15.27 -13.36 -21.44
N ARG A 324 15.77 -12.46 -20.60
CA ARG A 324 15.08 -12.05 -19.36
C ARG A 324 13.76 -11.36 -19.66
N GLN A 325 13.72 -10.48 -20.66
CA GLN A 325 12.47 -9.81 -21.02
C GLN A 325 11.43 -10.82 -21.48
N LEU A 326 11.80 -11.74 -22.38
CA LEU A 326 10.89 -12.78 -22.85
C LEU A 326 10.46 -13.76 -21.75
N ALA A 327 11.40 -14.28 -20.97
CA ALA A 327 11.12 -15.33 -19.98
C ALA A 327 10.45 -14.79 -18.71
N VAL A 328 10.81 -13.58 -18.26
CA VAL A 328 10.39 -13.05 -16.96
C VAL A 328 9.24 -12.06 -17.10
N GLU A 329 9.38 -11.02 -17.93
CA GLU A 329 8.34 -10.00 -18.10
C GLU A 329 7.15 -10.55 -18.89
N PHE A 330 7.41 -11.22 -20.02
CA PHE A 330 6.36 -11.68 -20.92
C PHE A 330 6.00 -13.16 -20.74
N ASP A 331 6.75 -13.93 -19.95
CA ASP A 331 6.49 -15.37 -19.78
C ASP A 331 6.31 -16.14 -21.09
N ALA A 332 7.11 -15.79 -22.10
CA ALA A 332 6.96 -16.29 -23.47
C ALA A 332 7.10 -17.82 -23.60
N PHE A 333 7.57 -18.51 -22.56
CA PHE A 333 7.80 -19.95 -22.51
C PHE A 333 6.96 -20.65 -21.43
N GLY A 334 5.91 -19.99 -20.93
CA GLY A 334 4.93 -20.57 -20.00
C GLY A 334 3.84 -21.37 -20.71
N ASP A 335 2.84 -21.81 -19.93
CA ASP A 335 1.76 -22.71 -20.40
C ASP A 335 0.48 -21.96 -20.86
N SER A 336 0.55 -20.65 -21.12
CA SER A 336 -0.62 -19.86 -21.53
C SER A 336 -0.84 -19.87 -23.04
N ALA A 337 -2.10 -19.71 -23.47
CA ALA A 337 -2.44 -19.62 -24.89
C ALA A 337 -1.78 -18.40 -25.56
N GLU A 338 -1.60 -17.31 -24.81
CA GLU A 338 -0.88 -16.11 -25.25
C GLU A 338 0.62 -16.38 -25.44
N ALA A 339 1.24 -17.17 -24.54
CA ALA A 339 2.63 -17.59 -24.69
C ALA A 339 2.82 -18.47 -25.93
N ASP A 340 1.92 -19.42 -26.18
CA ASP A 340 1.92 -20.24 -27.41
C ASP A 340 1.80 -19.37 -28.67
N ALA A 341 0.92 -18.37 -28.65
CA ALA A 341 0.76 -17.42 -29.76
C ALA A 341 2.01 -16.58 -29.98
N LEU A 342 2.64 -16.08 -28.91
CA LEU A 342 3.91 -15.36 -28.98
C LEU A 342 5.03 -16.24 -29.54
N LEU A 343 5.14 -17.49 -29.08
CA LEU A 343 6.13 -18.43 -29.58
C LEU A 343 5.92 -18.72 -31.08
N SER A 344 4.67 -18.83 -31.53
CA SER A 344 4.36 -18.97 -32.96
C SER A 344 4.81 -17.75 -33.78
N VAL A 345 4.66 -16.52 -33.26
CA VAL A 345 5.14 -15.31 -33.94
C VAL A 345 6.67 -15.29 -33.98
N LEU A 346 7.33 -15.63 -32.86
CA LEU A 346 8.79 -15.73 -32.78
C LEU A 346 9.35 -16.79 -33.74
N ASN A 347 8.71 -17.95 -33.86
CA ASN A 347 9.12 -19.00 -34.79
C ASN A 347 8.91 -18.65 -36.27
N GLY A 348 8.09 -17.63 -36.56
CA GLY A 348 8.02 -17.02 -37.90
C GLY A 348 9.27 -16.20 -38.27
N ILE A 349 10.12 -15.85 -37.31
CA ILE A 349 11.37 -15.10 -37.53
C ILE A 349 12.51 -16.09 -37.79
N ALA A 350 13.11 -15.99 -38.97
CA ALA A 350 14.23 -16.83 -39.38
C ALA A 350 15.57 -16.24 -38.92
N LEU A 351 16.27 -16.91 -38.01
CA LEU A 351 17.61 -16.52 -37.57
C LEU A 351 18.67 -17.13 -38.51
N PRO A 352 19.44 -16.32 -39.26
CA PRO A 352 20.44 -16.84 -40.19
C PRO A 352 21.53 -17.63 -39.47
N LEU A 353 21.95 -18.75 -40.04
CA LEU A 353 23.03 -19.56 -39.48
C LEU A 353 24.41 -19.04 -39.88
N ALA A 354 25.41 -19.33 -39.05
CA ALA A 354 26.82 -19.05 -39.32
C ALA A 354 27.69 -20.26 -38.96
N ASP A 355 28.84 -20.37 -39.63
CA ASP A 355 29.88 -21.32 -39.25
C ASP A 355 30.67 -20.85 -38.01
N SER A 356 31.60 -21.68 -37.52
CA SER A 356 32.41 -21.37 -36.34
C SER A 356 33.37 -20.18 -36.52
N ALA A 357 33.53 -19.68 -37.74
CA ALA A 357 34.28 -18.46 -38.07
C ALA A 357 33.35 -17.24 -38.20
N GLY A 358 32.05 -17.39 -37.94
CA GLY A 358 31.04 -16.35 -38.04
C GLY A 358 30.59 -16.03 -39.47
N LYS A 359 30.95 -16.86 -40.46
CA LYS A 359 30.55 -16.66 -41.85
C LYS A 359 29.14 -17.23 -42.08
N PRO A 360 28.24 -16.52 -42.78
CA PRO A 360 26.90 -17.02 -43.05
C PRO A 360 26.92 -18.36 -43.78
N ILE A 361 26.10 -19.31 -43.32
CA ILE A 361 25.85 -20.59 -43.98
C ILE A 361 24.39 -20.69 -44.41
N ALA A 362 24.10 -21.57 -45.37
CA ALA A 362 22.74 -21.78 -45.84
C ALA A 362 21.87 -22.39 -44.72
N GLY A 363 20.70 -21.79 -44.51
CA GLY A 363 19.73 -22.24 -43.50
C GLY A 363 19.44 -21.16 -42.45
N SER A 364 18.38 -21.41 -41.70
CA SER A 364 17.97 -20.57 -40.58
C SER A 364 17.40 -21.41 -39.45
N HIS A 365 17.43 -20.88 -38.24
CA HIS A 365 16.73 -21.44 -37.09
C HIS A 365 15.49 -20.60 -36.77
N PRO A 366 14.36 -21.21 -36.39
CA PRO A 366 13.23 -20.49 -35.83
C PRO A 366 13.64 -19.75 -34.55
N ALA A 367 13.29 -18.48 -34.43
CA ALA A 367 13.79 -17.67 -33.32
C ALA A 367 13.22 -18.10 -31.96
N GLY A 368 11.94 -18.48 -31.91
CA GLY A 368 11.30 -18.93 -30.68
C GLY A 368 11.97 -20.17 -30.09
N ASP A 369 12.22 -21.19 -30.92
CA ASP A 369 12.88 -22.44 -30.50
C ASP A 369 14.29 -22.19 -29.99
N PHE A 370 15.08 -21.36 -30.70
CA PHE A 370 16.42 -20.99 -30.26
C PHE A 370 16.39 -20.23 -28.92
N LEU A 371 15.51 -19.23 -28.79
CA LEU A 371 15.40 -18.43 -27.58
C LEU A 371 14.88 -19.24 -26.37
N ALA A 372 13.97 -20.18 -26.59
CA ALA A 372 13.48 -21.08 -25.55
C ALA A 372 14.62 -21.98 -25.02
N ALA A 373 15.39 -22.59 -25.92
CA ALA A 373 16.56 -23.38 -25.55
C ALA A 373 17.64 -22.52 -24.88
N ALA A 374 17.86 -21.29 -25.37
CA ALA A 374 18.83 -20.37 -24.81
C ALA A 374 18.44 -19.86 -23.42
N SER A 375 17.15 -19.64 -23.15
CA SER A 375 16.64 -19.31 -21.83
C SER A 375 16.99 -20.42 -20.83
N ARG A 376 16.72 -21.69 -21.17
CA ARG A 376 17.05 -22.85 -20.32
C ARG A 376 18.55 -22.99 -20.06
N ILE A 377 19.38 -22.82 -21.09
CA ILE A 377 20.83 -22.99 -20.97
C ILE A 377 21.48 -21.83 -20.20
N LEU A 378 21.13 -20.58 -20.54
CA LEU A 378 21.83 -19.39 -20.02
C LEU A 378 21.21 -18.79 -18.75
N LEU A 379 19.90 -18.95 -18.52
CA LEU A 379 19.24 -18.45 -17.32
C LEU A 379 19.07 -19.53 -16.24
N ASN A 380 18.82 -20.77 -16.63
CA ASN A 380 18.62 -21.89 -15.70
C ASN A 380 19.86 -22.82 -15.57
N GLU A 381 20.94 -22.53 -16.29
CA GLU A 381 22.18 -23.33 -16.31
C GLU A 381 21.97 -24.80 -16.69
N GLU A 382 20.94 -25.10 -17.49
CA GLU A 382 20.65 -26.46 -17.96
C GLU A 382 21.60 -26.90 -19.07
N SER A 383 21.95 -28.19 -19.08
CA SER A 383 22.67 -28.82 -20.19
C SER A 383 21.72 -29.57 -21.11
N LEU A 384 21.53 -29.07 -22.33
CA LEU A 384 20.68 -29.70 -23.36
C LEU A 384 21.52 -30.51 -24.36
N SER A 385 21.00 -31.65 -24.80
CA SER A 385 21.61 -32.49 -25.83
C SER A 385 20.59 -32.87 -26.91
N PRO A 386 20.81 -32.52 -28.18
CA PRO A 386 21.92 -31.70 -28.68
C PRO A 386 21.78 -30.22 -28.27
N ALA A 387 22.89 -29.57 -27.97
CA ALA A 387 22.92 -28.12 -27.71
C ALA A 387 22.68 -27.37 -29.03
N PRO A 388 21.84 -26.31 -29.05
CA PRO A 388 21.63 -25.51 -30.25
C PRO A 388 22.90 -24.74 -30.62
N THR A 389 23.17 -24.60 -31.92
CA THR A 389 24.20 -23.68 -32.43
C THR A 389 23.71 -22.25 -32.41
N ILE A 390 24.57 -21.32 -32.03
CA ILE A 390 24.28 -19.88 -31.97
C ILE A 390 24.15 -19.33 -33.40
N PRO A 391 23.02 -18.72 -33.77
CA PRO A 391 22.84 -18.09 -35.08
C PRO A 391 23.78 -16.89 -35.29
N ALA A 392 23.87 -16.41 -36.53
CA ALA A 392 24.67 -15.23 -36.87
C ALA A 392 24.21 -13.96 -36.13
N GLY A 393 22.89 -13.81 -35.95
CA GLY A 393 22.29 -12.67 -35.30
C GLY A 393 20.78 -12.61 -35.48
N TRP A 394 20.20 -11.53 -34.97
CA TRP A 394 18.79 -11.19 -35.13
C TRP A 394 18.59 -10.30 -36.37
N PRO A 395 17.67 -10.65 -37.28
CA PRO A 395 17.43 -9.84 -38.48
C PRO A 395 16.63 -8.57 -38.18
N ALA A 396 16.74 -7.55 -39.04
CA ALA A 396 15.81 -6.42 -39.00
C ALA A 396 14.41 -6.90 -39.42
N LEU A 397 13.38 -6.53 -38.64
CA LEU A 397 12.01 -6.98 -38.89
C LEU A 397 11.26 -5.97 -39.77
N ASP A 398 10.41 -6.48 -40.67
CA ASP A 398 9.47 -5.64 -41.39
C ASP A 398 8.34 -5.15 -40.48
N ALA A 399 7.63 -4.11 -40.92
CA ALA A 399 6.59 -3.47 -40.11
C ALA A 399 5.47 -4.44 -39.69
N LYS A 400 5.06 -5.37 -40.57
CA LYS A 400 3.98 -6.32 -40.27
C LYS A 400 4.40 -7.32 -39.20
N THR A 401 5.63 -7.83 -39.30
CA THR A 401 6.18 -8.76 -38.31
C THR A 401 6.37 -8.07 -36.96
N ARG A 402 6.93 -6.86 -36.95
CA ARG A 402 7.08 -6.03 -35.74
C ARG A 402 5.74 -5.75 -35.06
N ASP A 403 4.72 -5.35 -35.81
CA ASP A 403 3.40 -5.02 -35.24
C ASP A 403 2.65 -6.28 -34.75
N SER A 404 2.94 -7.45 -35.33
CA SER A 404 2.41 -8.73 -34.85
C SER A 404 3.12 -9.18 -33.57
N LEU A 405 4.44 -9.00 -33.49
CA LEU A 405 5.23 -9.28 -32.31
C LEU A 405 4.83 -8.39 -31.13
N ALA A 406 4.68 -7.08 -31.33
CA ALA A 406 4.25 -6.15 -30.29
C ALA A 406 2.87 -6.52 -29.71
N ARG A 407 1.91 -6.90 -30.56
CA ARG A 407 0.58 -7.35 -30.12
C ARG A 407 0.64 -8.64 -29.29
N ALA A 408 1.44 -9.62 -29.71
CA ALA A 408 1.62 -10.86 -28.96
C ALA A 408 2.29 -10.61 -27.60
N LEU A 409 3.34 -9.79 -27.56
CA LEU A 409 4.02 -9.39 -26.31
C LEU A 409 3.07 -8.66 -25.34
N SER A 410 2.25 -7.73 -25.86
CA SER A 410 1.27 -7.02 -25.04
C SER A 410 0.18 -7.95 -24.49
N ALA A 411 -0.28 -8.94 -25.26
CA ALA A 411 -1.23 -9.94 -24.78
C ALA A 411 -0.64 -10.78 -23.63
N CYS A 412 0.60 -11.25 -23.75
CA CYS A 412 1.27 -11.95 -22.65
C CYS A 412 1.46 -11.06 -21.41
N LEU A 413 1.83 -9.79 -21.61
CA LEU A 413 1.98 -8.83 -20.52
C LEU A 413 0.68 -8.62 -19.74
N ARG A 414 -0.48 -8.60 -20.43
CA ARG A 414 -1.80 -8.50 -19.80
C ARG A 414 -2.10 -9.70 -18.90
N VAL A 415 -1.86 -10.92 -19.39
CA VAL A 415 -2.02 -12.15 -18.58
C VAL A 415 -1.14 -12.10 -17.34
N ARG A 416 0.11 -11.64 -17.50
CA ARG A 416 1.06 -11.48 -16.40
C ARG A 416 0.65 -10.37 -15.43
N PHE A 417 0.12 -9.27 -15.94
CA PHE A 417 -0.42 -8.18 -15.15
C PHE A 417 -1.59 -8.69 -14.31
N ASP A 418 -2.57 -9.38 -14.90
CA ASP A 418 -3.72 -9.93 -14.18
C ASP A 418 -3.32 -10.98 -13.12
N ALA A 419 -2.25 -11.74 -13.35
CA ALA A 419 -1.72 -12.70 -12.39
C ALA A 419 -1.04 -12.04 -11.17
N VAL A 420 -0.60 -10.78 -11.31
CA VAL A 420 0.21 -10.06 -10.29
C VAL A 420 -0.56 -8.89 -9.68
N THR A 421 -1.55 -8.33 -10.37
CA THR A 421 -2.45 -7.32 -9.82
C THR A 421 -3.36 -7.96 -8.79
N GLY A 422 -2.98 -7.81 -7.52
CA GLY A 422 -3.91 -8.07 -6.43
C GLY A 422 -5.18 -7.25 -6.61
N VAL A 423 -6.34 -7.86 -6.37
CA VAL A 423 -7.58 -7.08 -6.38
C VAL A 423 -7.54 -6.09 -5.22
N ALA A 424 -7.94 -4.85 -5.46
CA ALA A 424 -7.86 -3.78 -4.48
C ALA A 424 -8.54 -4.20 -3.16
N GLY A 425 -7.75 -4.42 -2.12
CA GLY A 425 -8.26 -4.75 -0.80
C GLY A 425 -8.91 -3.55 -0.14
N ARG A 426 -9.69 -3.82 0.92
CA ARG A 426 -10.46 -2.80 1.63
C ARG A 426 -9.59 -1.61 2.09
N PHE A 427 -8.36 -1.82 2.55
CA PHE A 427 -7.50 -0.77 3.10
C PHE A 427 -6.17 -0.58 2.36
N ASP A 428 -6.08 -1.05 1.11
CA ASP A 428 -4.79 -1.13 0.40
C ASP A 428 -4.33 0.20 -0.21
N ALA A 429 -5.25 1.16 -0.41
CA ALA A 429 -4.92 2.47 -0.94
C ALA A 429 -4.20 3.34 0.11
N PRO A 430 -2.91 3.69 -0.09
CA PRO A 430 -2.07 4.33 0.94
C PRO A 430 -2.53 5.74 1.34
N ASP A 431 -3.14 6.48 0.40
CA ASP A 431 -3.61 7.85 0.62
C ASP A 431 -5.14 7.95 0.84
N ALA A 432 -5.80 6.79 0.99
CA ALA A 432 -7.24 6.79 1.20
C ALA A 432 -7.60 7.40 2.56
N ARG A 433 -8.58 8.32 2.53
CA ARG A 433 -9.19 8.91 3.72
C ARG A 433 -10.46 8.17 4.06
N TYR A 434 -10.69 7.94 5.34
CA TYR A 434 -11.83 7.18 5.84
C TYR A 434 -12.60 7.98 6.88
N VAL A 435 -13.89 7.69 6.99
CA VAL A 435 -14.75 8.14 8.09
C VAL A 435 -15.48 6.94 8.66
N LEU A 436 -15.72 6.99 9.97
CA LEU A 436 -16.50 6.01 10.69
C LEU A 436 -17.88 6.60 10.99
N ARG A 437 -18.92 5.77 10.87
CA ARG A 437 -20.26 6.13 11.34
C ARG A 437 -20.84 5.01 12.17
N ALA A 438 -21.29 5.36 13.36
CA ALA A 438 -21.82 4.43 14.33
C ALA A 438 -23.36 4.40 14.28
N PHE A 439 -23.97 3.26 14.62
CA PHE A 439 -25.42 3.12 14.71
C PHE A 439 -25.85 2.18 15.84
N VAL A 440 -27.08 2.39 16.31
CA VAL A 440 -27.76 1.53 17.28
C VAL A 440 -29.11 1.12 16.69
N ARG A 441 -29.37 -0.19 16.71
CA ARG A 441 -30.67 -0.79 16.36
C ARG A 441 -31.52 -0.86 17.63
N LEU A 442 -32.70 -0.25 17.58
CA LEU A 442 -33.66 -0.26 18.67
C LEU A 442 -34.80 -1.23 18.37
N LYS A 443 -35.19 -1.98 19.40
CA LYS A 443 -36.37 -2.87 19.38
C LYS A 443 -37.66 -2.05 19.19
N PRO A 444 -38.71 -2.66 18.63
CA PRO A 444 -40.02 -2.02 18.60
C PRO A 444 -40.55 -1.84 20.03
N GLU A 445 -41.24 -0.73 20.28
CA GLU A 445 -41.80 -0.40 21.60
C GLU A 445 -43.15 0.30 21.44
N GLY A 446 -44.22 -0.34 21.91
CA GLY A 446 -45.58 0.16 21.74
C GLY A 446 -45.91 0.44 20.27
N SER A 447 -46.20 1.69 19.94
CA SER A 447 -46.48 2.16 18.57
C SER A 447 -45.23 2.51 17.77
N CYS A 448 -44.04 2.55 18.39
CA CYS A 448 -42.79 2.84 17.71
C CYS A 448 -42.23 1.55 17.05
N PRO A 449 -42.07 1.52 15.72
CA PRO A 449 -41.48 0.38 15.05
C PRO A 449 -39.97 0.27 15.36
N ALA A 450 -39.42 -0.93 15.14
CA ALA A 450 -37.98 -1.14 15.16
C ALA A 450 -37.28 -0.16 14.20
N ARG A 451 -36.17 0.43 14.63
CA ARG A 451 -35.46 1.44 13.85
C ARG A 451 -33.97 1.43 14.13
N THR A 452 -33.21 1.85 13.13
CA THR A 452 -31.78 2.07 13.22
C THR A 452 -31.52 3.56 13.38
N VAL A 453 -30.84 3.94 14.46
CA VAL A 453 -30.46 5.32 14.77
C VAL A 453 -28.98 5.46 14.50
N TRP A 454 -28.61 6.47 13.71
CA TRP A 454 -27.24 6.74 13.34
C TRP A 454 -26.68 7.90 14.15
N GLY A 455 -25.41 7.81 14.52
CA GLY A 455 -24.66 8.95 15.06
C GLY A 455 -24.07 9.82 13.95
N ASP A 456 -23.38 10.86 14.39
CA ASP A 456 -22.53 11.69 13.54
C ASP A 456 -21.33 10.89 13.03
N TYR A 457 -20.73 11.42 11.96
CA TYR A 457 -19.46 10.90 11.45
C TYR A 457 -18.31 11.24 12.39
N SER A 458 -17.35 10.32 12.47
CA SER A 458 -16.04 10.64 13.02
C SER A 458 -15.34 11.73 12.19
N PRO A 459 -14.34 12.42 12.76
CA PRO A 459 -13.32 13.10 11.96
C PRO A 459 -12.73 12.14 10.92
N ALA A 460 -12.35 12.68 9.77
CA ALA A 460 -11.66 11.89 8.75
C ALA A 460 -10.30 11.42 9.28
N PHE A 461 -9.95 10.19 8.95
CA PHE A 461 -8.69 9.57 9.34
C PHE A 461 -8.00 8.85 8.19
N VAL A 462 -6.72 8.60 8.33
CA VAL A 462 -5.89 7.77 7.44
C VAL A 462 -5.34 6.59 8.21
N ILE A 463 -5.03 5.51 7.49
CA ILE A 463 -4.35 4.35 8.08
C ILE A 463 -2.86 4.49 7.81
N ALA A 464 -2.05 4.41 8.87
CA ALA A 464 -0.60 4.47 8.76
C ALA A 464 -0.09 3.29 7.92
N PRO A 465 0.84 3.50 6.98
CA PRO A 465 1.55 2.41 6.32
C PRO A 465 2.28 1.53 7.35
N TRP A 466 2.40 0.24 7.08
CA TRP A 466 2.98 -0.73 8.02
C TRP A 466 4.44 -0.43 8.42
N TYR A 467 5.19 0.26 7.55
CA TYR A 467 6.59 0.63 7.77
C TYR A 467 6.76 1.93 8.58
N GLU A 468 5.67 2.67 8.84
CA GLU A 468 5.74 3.87 9.67
C GLU A 468 5.93 3.46 11.15
N GLY A 469 6.82 4.13 11.87
CA GLY A 469 7.04 3.85 13.28
C GLY A 469 5.93 4.43 14.15
N SER A 470 5.28 3.60 14.97
CA SER A 470 4.27 4.03 15.95
C SER A 470 4.87 4.56 17.27
N GLY A 471 6.21 4.56 17.39
CA GLY A 471 6.93 4.80 18.63
C GLY A 471 7.00 3.58 19.58
N ALA A 472 6.36 2.46 19.22
CA ALA A 472 6.44 1.20 19.97
C ALA A 472 7.79 0.46 19.73
N PRO A 473 8.18 -0.48 20.63
CA PRO A 473 9.38 -1.30 20.43
C PRO A 473 9.34 -2.06 19.09
N PRO A 474 10.48 -2.19 18.39
CA PRO A 474 10.53 -2.77 17.05
C PRO A 474 10.06 -4.22 17.00
N VAL A 475 9.35 -4.56 15.92
CA VAL A 475 8.91 -5.93 15.63
C VAL A 475 10.10 -6.77 15.22
N GLN A 476 10.27 -7.93 15.87
CA GLN A 476 11.27 -8.92 15.48
C GLN A 476 10.69 -9.77 14.35
N VAL A 477 11.29 -9.71 13.16
CA VAL A 477 10.98 -10.58 12.03
C VAL A 477 12.06 -11.65 11.96
N PRO A 478 11.79 -12.91 12.36
CA PRO A 478 12.78 -13.97 12.28
C PRO A 478 13.04 -14.30 10.80
N LEU A 479 14.31 -14.28 10.40
CA LEU A 479 14.71 -14.67 9.05
C LEU A 479 14.82 -16.21 8.95
N PRO A 480 14.37 -16.81 7.82
CA PRO A 480 14.60 -18.22 7.56
C PRO A 480 16.10 -18.53 7.42
N ASP A 481 16.51 -19.73 7.81
CA ASP A 481 17.90 -20.18 7.70
C ASP A 481 18.28 -20.40 6.21
N PRO A 482 19.30 -19.69 5.67
CA PRO A 482 19.73 -19.84 4.28
C PRO A 482 20.40 -21.20 3.98
N GLY A 483 20.72 -22.01 4.99
CA GLY A 483 21.30 -23.34 4.81
C GLY A 483 20.34 -24.40 4.24
N ASP A 484 19.03 -24.17 4.30
CA ASP A 484 18.01 -25.11 3.83
C ASP A 484 17.63 -24.87 2.35
N LYS A 485 18.36 -25.54 1.45
CA LYS A 485 18.17 -25.45 -0.01
C LYS A 485 16.81 -25.96 -0.49
N GLU A 486 16.16 -26.86 0.25
CA GLU A 486 14.86 -27.42 -0.12
C GLU A 486 13.71 -26.49 0.29
N MET A 487 13.87 -25.72 1.37
CA MET A 487 12.97 -24.64 1.72
C MET A 487 13.05 -23.48 0.70
N LEU A 488 14.25 -23.06 0.31
CA LEU A 488 14.45 -21.96 -0.65
C LEU A 488 13.78 -22.21 -2.01
N LYS A 489 13.81 -23.45 -2.51
CA LYS A 489 13.12 -23.87 -3.75
C LYS A 489 11.59 -23.81 -3.64
N LYS A 490 11.02 -23.90 -2.43
CA LYS A 490 9.58 -23.92 -2.18
C LYS A 490 8.99 -22.54 -1.89
N LEU A 491 9.81 -21.52 -1.69
CA LEU A 491 9.34 -20.16 -1.42
C LEU A 491 8.86 -19.49 -2.71
N LYS A 492 7.55 -19.50 -2.93
CA LYS A 492 6.89 -18.73 -3.99
C LYS A 492 6.90 -17.22 -3.67
N PRO A 493 6.79 -16.34 -4.67
CA PRO A 493 6.58 -14.90 -4.44
C PRO A 493 5.28 -14.67 -3.66
N ASN A 494 5.37 -14.06 -2.48
CA ASN A 494 4.23 -13.88 -1.58
C ASN A 494 3.81 -12.41 -1.40
N VAL A 495 4.60 -11.45 -1.89
CA VAL A 495 4.32 -10.01 -1.78
C VAL A 495 4.73 -9.30 -3.07
N ALA A 496 3.86 -8.45 -3.58
CA ALA A 496 4.16 -7.54 -4.68
C ALA A 496 4.30 -6.11 -4.14
N PHE A 497 5.35 -5.41 -4.55
CA PHE A 497 5.57 -4.02 -4.19
C PHE A 497 5.20 -3.14 -5.38
N THR A 498 4.34 -2.15 -5.14
CA THR A 498 4.16 -1.05 -6.09
C THR A 498 5.34 -0.09 -5.94
N VAL A 499 6.18 -0.01 -6.96
CA VAL A 499 7.32 0.92 -7.02
C VAL A 499 6.83 2.22 -7.65
N PRO A 500 6.87 3.36 -6.92
CA PRO A 500 6.50 4.65 -7.48
C PRO A 500 7.45 5.05 -8.63
N ALA A 501 6.93 5.75 -9.64
CA ALA A 501 7.68 6.15 -10.84
C ALA A 501 9.01 6.89 -10.51
N SER A 502 9.03 7.69 -9.44
CA SER A 502 10.24 8.41 -8.99
C SER A 502 11.36 7.49 -8.52
N MET A 503 11.03 6.35 -7.90
CA MET A 503 12.03 5.36 -7.46
C MET A 503 12.51 4.53 -8.64
N GLN A 504 11.63 4.19 -9.59
CA GLN A 504 12.02 3.48 -10.81
C GLN A 504 12.98 4.30 -11.68
N ASN A 505 12.72 5.60 -11.86
CA ASN A 505 13.59 6.48 -12.63
C ASN A 505 15.00 6.57 -12.02
N LEU A 506 15.12 6.43 -10.69
CA LEU A 506 16.41 6.34 -10.01
C LEU A 506 17.08 4.97 -10.18
N LEU A 507 16.31 3.87 -10.15
CA LEU A 507 16.84 2.52 -10.33
C LEU A 507 17.25 2.19 -11.77
N SER A 508 16.72 2.94 -12.73
CA SER A 508 17.00 2.77 -14.17
C SER A 508 18.22 3.57 -14.64
N GLY A 509 18.79 4.44 -13.80
CA GLY A 509 19.99 5.21 -14.10
C GLY A 509 21.28 4.39 -13.96
N ASP A 510 22.33 4.77 -14.69
CA ASP A 510 23.64 4.16 -14.52
C ASP A 510 24.20 4.49 -13.12
N PRO A 511 24.57 3.48 -12.30
CA PRO A 511 25.03 3.70 -10.94
C PRO A 511 26.26 4.61 -10.82
N LEU A 512 27.12 4.71 -11.84
CA LEU A 512 28.24 5.67 -11.83
C LEU A 512 27.77 7.13 -11.97
N ASP A 513 26.81 7.40 -12.86
CA ASP A 513 26.32 8.77 -13.08
C ASP A 513 25.50 9.28 -11.89
N LEU A 514 24.80 8.38 -11.19
CA LEU A 514 24.08 8.70 -9.95
C LEU A 514 25.02 9.07 -8.80
N MET A 515 26.20 8.43 -8.71
CA MET A 515 27.23 8.76 -7.73
C MET A 515 27.88 10.13 -8.00
N ASP A 516 27.96 10.54 -9.26
CA ASP A 516 28.45 11.86 -9.68
C ASP A 516 27.40 12.98 -9.57
N GLY A 517 26.21 12.68 -9.01
CA GLY A 517 25.13 13.65 -8.81
C GLY A 517 24.42 14.09 -10.10
N LYS A 518 24.66 13.39 -11.22
CA LYS A 518 23.93 13.61 -12.46
C LYS A 518 22.56 12.94 -12.33
N LYS A 519 21.51 13.73 -12.45
CA LYS A 519 20.15 13.17 -12.52
C LYS A 519 20.00 12.46 -13.87
N PRO A 520 19.48 11.22 -13.90
CA PRO A 520 19.11 10.58 -15.16
C PRO A 520 18.07 11.46 -15.86
N ALA A 521 18.10 11.47 -17.19
CA ALA A 521 17.13 12.20 -17.99
C ALA A 521 15.71 11.74 -17.60
N ASP A 522 14.83 12.71 -17.35
CA ASP A 522 13.43 12.44 -17.05
C ASP A 522 12.79 11.90 -18.34
N ASN A 523 12.65 10.58 -18.45
CA ASN A 523 12.12 9.95 -19.65
C ASN A 523 10.60 10.20 -19.84
N GLY A 524 9.97 11.04 -19.00
CA GLY A 524 8.57 11.43 -19.14
C GLY A 524 7.54 10.33 -18.84
N LEU A 525 7.99 9.08 -18.67
CA LEU A 525 7.16 7.92 -18.37
C LEU A 525 6.60 8.00 -16.93
N LYS A 526 5.30 8.29 -16.80
CA LYS A 526 4.56 8.33 -15.52
C LYS A 526 3.93 6.97 -15.18
N LEU A 527 4.65 5.88 -15.38
CA LEU A 527 4.15 4.52 -15.14
C LEU A 527 4.57 4.02 -13.75
N GLY A 528 3.62 3.53 -12.98
CA GLY A 528 3.86 2.82 -11.72
C GLY A 528 4.14 1.34 -12.00
N TRP A 529 5.17 0.78 -11.38
CA TRP A 529 5.59 -0.61 -11.62
C TRP A 529 5.16 -1.51 -10.48
N ILE A 530 4.72 -2.72 -10.80
CA ILE A 530 4.48 -3.76 -9.79
C ILE A 530 5.63 -4.75 -9.89
N CYS A 531 6.51 -4.75 -8.91
CA CYS A 531 7.61 -5.69 -8.85
C CYS A 531 7.28 -6.74 -7.79
N SER A 532 7.05 -7.98 -8.22
CA SER A 532 6.85 -9.11 -7.31
C SER A 532 8.21 -9.59 -6.79
N PHE A 533 8.35 -9.59 -5.47
CA PHE A 533 9.60 -10.01 -4.84
C PHE A 533 9.33 -10.93 -3.66
N ASN A 534 10.20 -11.92 -3.49
CA ASN A 534 10.19 -12.76 -2.32
C ASN A 534 10.94 -12.04 -1.19
N ILE A 535 10.21 -11.51 -0.19
CA ILE A 535 10.77 -10.76 0.94
C ILE A 535 11.94 -11.50 1.60
N PRO A 536 11.84 -12.81 1.94
CA PRO A 536 12.98 -13.60 2.39
C PRO A 536 14.20 -13.52 1.47
N ILE A 537 14.04 -13.68 0.16
CA ILE A 537 15.17 -13.67 -0.79
C ILE A 537 15.80 -12.28 -0.86
N ILE A 538 15.00 -11.20 -0.97
CA ILE A 538 15.53 -9.84 -0.93
C ILE A 538 16.26 -9.58 0.38
N THR A 539 15.70 -10.00 1.51
CA THR A 539 16.31 -9.73 2.81
C THR A 539 17.61 -10.51 2.96
N ILE A 540 17.70 -11.73 2.43
CA ILE A 540 18.95 -12.50 2.36
C ILE A 540 19.97 -11.80 1.46
N CYS A 541 19.60 -11.45 0.22
CA CYS A 541 20.50 -10.75 -0.71
C CYS A 541 20.98 -9.40 -0.14
N ALA A 542 20.07 -8.59 0.39
CA ALA A 542 20.38 -7.32 1.03
C ALA A 542 21.26 -7.52 2.27
N PHE A 543 21.01 -8.52 3.11
CA PHE A 543 21.83 -8.79 4.29
C PHE A 543 23.24 -9.31 3.93
N ILE A 544 23.36 -10.12 2.89
CA ILE A 544 24.65 -10.58 2.35
C ILE A 544 25.41 -9.41 1.74
N VAL A 545 24.79 -8.66 0.83
CA VAL A 545 25.40 -7.50 0.15
C VAL A 545 25.77 -6.42 1.17
N LEU A 546 24.89 -6.10 2.11
CA LEU A 546 25.16 -5.17 3.21
C LEU A 546 26.32 -5.65 4.08
N ASN A 547 26.39 -6.94 4.46
CA ASN A 547 27.56 -7.42 5.21
C ASN A 547 28.85 -7.41 4.38
N ILE A 548 28.79 -7.67 3.07
CA ILE A 548 29.95 -7.54 2.17
C ILE A 548 30.44 -6.09 2.13
N PHE A 549 29.53 -5.13 1.90
CA PHE A 549 29.86 -3.70 1.92
C PHE A 549 30.32 -3.24 3.30
N LEU A 550 29.68 -3.66 4.39
CA LEU A 550 30.11 -3.33 5.75
C LEU A 550 31.49 -3.92 6.06
N SER A 551 31.80 -5.13 5.60
CA SER A 551 33.15 -5.72 5.73
C SER A 551 34.19 -4.97 4.91
N LEU A 552 33.85 -4.53 3.70
CA LEU A 552 34.72 -3.73 2.84
C LEU A 552 34.95 -2.32 3.41
N PHE A 553 33.91 -1.67 3.95
CA PHE A 553 34.02 -0.34 4.56
C PHE A 553 34.64 -0.38 5.96
N ASP A 554 34.52 -1.48 6.72
CA ASP A 554 35.19 -1.63 8.02
C ASP A 554 36.72 -1.77 7.87
N LEU A 555 37.19 -2.25 6.71
CA LEU A 555 38.62 -2.25 6.35
C LEU A 555 39.21 -0.83 6.23
N PHE A 556 38.38 0.18 5.91
CA PHE A 556 38.83 1.56 5.69
C PHE A 556 38.36 2.57 6.76
N PHE A 557 37.21 2.37 7.40
CA PHE A 557 36.57 3.41 8.24
C PHE A 557 36.21 2.99 9.68
N ARG A 558 36.48 1.75 10.12
CA ARG A 558 36.22 1.27 11.52
C ARG A 558 34.85 1.71 12.09
N TRP A 559 33.81 1.77 11.25
CA TRP A 559 32.51 2.40 11.53
C TRP A 559 31.50 1.43 12.18
N MET A 560 31.87 0.14 12.29
CA MET A 560 31.00 -0.96 12.73
C MET A 560 30.41 -0.80 14.15
N MET A 561 30.93 0.12 14.97
CA MET A 561 30.42 0.38 16.32
C MET A 561 29.12 1.22 16.36
N PHE A 562 28.78 1.97 15.30
CA PHE A 562 27.66 2.93 15.32
C PHE A 562 26.36 2.43 14.67
N ILE A 563 26.41 1.44 13.77
CA ILE A 563 25.22 0.94 13.03
C ILE A 563 24.78 -0.46 13.52
N LYS A 564 25.70 -1.28 14.04
CA LYS A 564 25.45 -2.69 14.34
C LYS A 564 25.53 -2.95 15.85
N ILE A 565 24.42 -2.80 16.57
CA ILE A 565 24.29 -3.28 17.96
C ILE A 565 23.85 -4.74 17.91
N CYS A 566 24.81 -5.66 17.77
CA CYS A 566 24.56 -7.09 17.99
C CYS A 566 24.63 -7.36 19.49
N ILE A 567 23.48 -7.49 20.16
CA ILE A 567 23.43 -7.99 21.53
C ILE A 567 23.44 -9.52 21.46
N PRO A 568 24.46 -10.22 21.99
CA PRO A 568 24.46 -11.67 22.02
C PRO A 568 23.29 -12.14 22.89
N PHE A 569 22.37 -12.90 22.30
CA PHE A 569 21.33 -13.60 23.05
C PHE A 569 21.76 -15.07 23.21
N PRO A 570 21.68 -15.64 24.42
CA PRO A 570 21.96 -17.06 24.60
C PRO A 570 20.90 -17.88 23.88
N LYS A 571 21.33 -18.78 23.01
CA LYS A 571 20.48 -19.84 22.46
C LYS A 571 19.97 -20.62 23.68
N LYS A 572 18.66 -20.61 23.94
CA LYS A 572 18.07 -21.53 24.93
C LYS A 572 18.46 -22.93 24.45
N GLY A 573 19.35 -23.58 25.20
CA GLY A 573 19.63 -25.00 24.99
C GLY A 573 18.30 -25.72 25.03
N GLY A 574 17.99 -26.47 23.97
CA GLY A 574 16.95 -27.48 24.04
C GLY A 574 17.35 -28.40 25.18
N GLY A 575 16.59 -28.32 26.28
CA GLY A 575 16.62 -29.37 27.28
C GLY A 575 15.93 -30.56 26.64
N ASP A 576 16.68 -31.65 26.50
CA ASP A 576 16.08 -32.97 26.39
C ASP A 576 15.17 -33.17 27.61
N SER A 577 13.86 -33.21 27.36
CA SER A 577 12.82 -33.79 28.21
C SER A 577 11.64 -34.15 27.32
#